data_AF-A0AAW4WUD0-F1
#
_entry.id   AF-A0AAW4WUD0-F1
#
_cell.length_a   1.000
_cell.length_b   1.000
_cell.length_c   1.000
_cell.angle_alpha   90.00
_cell.angle_beta   90.00
_cell.angle_gamma   90.00
#
_symmetry.space_group_name_H-M   'P 1'
#
loop_
_entity.id
_entity.type
_entity.pdbx_description
1 polymer ?
#
loop_
_entity_poly.entity_id
_entity_poly.type
_entity_poly.pdbx_seq_one_letter_code
_entity_poly.pdbx_strand_id
1 'polypeptide(L)' 'MDLYNKYQNNVLGVITDARYPRGGVVDPMAGIKLLAEVRSRDPFVPLILQSAEVDNKVYASRYGASFVDKNSKKM' A
#
# COMPACT_ATOMS: atom_id res chain seq x y z
N MET A 1 7.79 -10.70 -0.99
CA MET A 1 7.56 -10.41 0.45
C MET A 1 8.82 -10.60 1.28
N ASP A 2 9.92 -11.06 0.69
CA ASP A 2 11.10 -11.48 1.44
C ASP A 2 11.72 -10.36 2.28
N LEU A 3 11.72 -9.13 1.76
CA LEU A 3 12.17 -7.96 2.51
C LEU A 3 11.29 -7.68 3.73
N TYR A 4 9.97 -7.64 3.56
CA TYR A 4 9.06 -7.43 4.69
C TYR A 4 9.22 -8.55 5.73
N ASN A 5 9.27 -9.81 5.31
CA ASN A 5 9.47 -10.95 6.21
C ASN A 5 10.77 -10.83 7.02
N LYS A 6 11.86 -10.42 6.37
CA LYS A 6 13.17 -10.29 7.00
C LYS A 6 13.23 -9.13 8.01
N TYR A 7 12.52 -8.05 7.74
CA TYR A 7 12.64 -6.81 8.49
C TYR A 7 11.40 -6.41 9.29
N GLN A 8 10.33 -7.22 9.30
CA GLN A 8 9.02 -6.88 9.87
C GLN A 8 9.09 -6.24 11.27
N ASN A 9 9.94 -6.75 12.16
CA ASN A 9 10.09 -6.23 13.53
C ASN A 9 10.72 -4.82 13.60
N ASN A 10 11.31 -4.36 12.51
CA ASN A 10 11.97 -3.06 12.38
C ASN A 10 11.27 -2.14 11.37
N VAL A 11 10.11 -2.54 10.84
CA VAL A 11 9.34 -1.72 9.90
C VAL A 11 8.50 -0.71 10.69
N LEU A 12 8.75 0.57 10.46
CA LEU A 12 7.98 1.67 11.08
C LEU A 12 6.69 2.01 10.32
N GLY A 13 6.58 1.57 9.07
CA GLY A 13 5.44 1.83 8.22
C GLY A 13 5.69 1.36 6.78
N VAL A 14 4.62 1.26 6.00
CA VAL A 14 4.68 0.90 4.58
C VAL A 14 3.95 1.95 3.75
N ILE A 15 4.62 2.45 2.73
CA ILE A 15 4.05 3.36 1.73
C ILE A 15 4.11 2.63 0.38
N THR A 16 2.99 2.58 -0.34
CA THR A 16 2.92 1.88 -1.62
C THR A 16 2.04 2.62 -2.62
N ASP A 17 2.45 2.55 -3.89
CA ASP A 17 1.58 2.85 -5.01
C ASP A 17 0.51 1.79 -5.18
N ALA A 18 -0.69 2.17 -5.62
CA ALA A 18 -1.77 1.22 -5.90
C ALA A 18 -1.40 0.21 -7.00
N ARG A 19 -0.72 0.69 -8.05
CA ARG A 19 -0.31 -0.09 -9.22
C ARG A 19 1.20 -0.01 -9.44
N TYR A 20 1.81 -1.16 -9.74
CA TYR A 20 3.21 -1.25 -10.15
C TYR A 20 3.47 -2.59 -10.87
N PRO A 21 4.57 -2.71 -11.64
CA PRO A 21 4.92 -3.96 -12.30
C PRO A 21 5.20 -5.10 -11.31
N ARG A 22 4.58 -6.26 -11.55
CA ARG A 22 4.91 -7.52 -10.89
C ARG A 22 5.22 -8.56 -11.96
N GLY A 23 6.43 -9.11 -11.93
CA GLY A 23 6.88 -10.06 -12.97
C GLY A 23 6.89 -9.45 -14.37
N GLY A 24 7.19 -8.15 -14.48
CA GLY A 24 7.22 -7.42 -15.76
C GLY A 24 5.88 -6.91 -16.27
N VAL A 25 4.76 -7.28 -15.64
CA VAL A 25 3.40 -6.85 -16.04
C VAL A 25 2.81 -5.91 -14.99
N VAL A 26 2.21 -4.81 -15.42
CA VAL A 26 1.54 -3.87 -14.50
C VAL A 26 0.34 -4.55 -13.86
N ASP A 27 0.36 -4.67 -12.53
CA ASP A 27 -0.78 -5.14 -11.74
C ASP A 27 -1.47 -3.92 -11.10
N PRO A 28 -2.70 -3.57 -11.51
CA PRO A 28 -3.43 -2.43 -10.97
C PRO A 28 -3.70 -2.49 -9.46
N MET A 29 -3.64 -3.70 -8.88
CA MET A 29 -3.99 -3.97 -7.49
C MET A 29 -2.75 -4.34 -6.65
N ALA A 30 -1.55 -4.15 -7.19
CA ALA A 30 -0.31 -4.62 -6.57
C ALA A 30 -0.11 -4.05 -5.15
N GLY A 31 -0.32 -2.74 -4.97
CA GLY A 31 -0.21 -2.08 -3.67
C GLY A 31 -1.30 -2.49 -2.71
N ILE A 32 -2.53 -2.67 -3.21
CA ILE A 32 -3.66 -3.09 -2.40
C ILE A 32 -3.46 -4.50 -1.86
N LYS A 33 -2.93 -5.42 -2.68
CA LYS A 33 -2.54 -6.77 -2.25
C LYS A 33 -1.44 -6.73 -1.19
N LEU A 34 -0.47 -5.81 -1.32
CA LEU A 34 0.57 -5.60 -0.31
C LEU A 34 -0.02 -5.10 1.02
N LEU A 35 -0.94 -4.12 0.98
CA LEU A 35 -1.62 -3.63 2.18
C LEU A 35 -2.40 -4.73 2.90
N ALA A 36 -3.15 -5.54 2.14
CA ALA A 36 -3.91 -6.66 2.70
C ALA A 36 -2.99 -7.66 3.44
N GLU A 37 -1.86 -8.00 2.83
CA GLU A 37 -0.91 -8.96 3.40
C GLU A 37 -0.14 -8.39 4.61
N VAL A 38 0.20 -7.09 4.59
CA VAL A 38 0.85 -6.47 5.74
C VAL A 38 -0.13 -6.33 6.91
N ARG A 39 -1.37 -5.89 6.65
CA ARG A 39 -2.39 -5.71 7.69
C ARG A 39 -2.82 -7.04 8.33
N SER A 40 -2.79 -8.16 7.60
CA SER A 40 -3.10 -9.48 8.17
C SER A 40 -2.04 -9.98 9.15
N ARG A 41 -0.82 -9.46 9.08
CA ARG A 41 0.32 -9.84 9.92
C ARG A 41 0.55 -8.87 11.06
N ASP A 42 0.42 -7.57 10.78
CA ASP A 42 0.59 -6.51 11.76
C ASP A 42 -0.63 -5.56 11.70
N PRO A 43 -1.53 -5.64 12.69
CA PRO A 43 -2.72 -4.80 12.75
C PRO A 43 -2.42 -3.33 13.13
N PHE A 44 -1.19 -3.01 13.56
CA PHE A 44 -0.84 -1.68 14.09
C PHE A 44 0.17 -0.91 13.23
N VAL A 45 0.88 -1.58 12.31
CA VAL A 45 1.82 -0.90 11.42
C VAL A 45 1.10 0.20 10.61
N PRO A 46 1.66 1.43 10.56
CA PRO A 46 1.15 2.50 9.70
C PRO A 46 1.24 2.14 8.22
N LEU A 47 0.16 2.38 7.49
CA LEU A 47 0.04 2.05 6.06
C LEU A 47 -0.42 3.28 5.27
N ILE A 48 0.21 3.52 4.11
CA ILE A 48 -0.18 4.58 3.18
C ILE A 48 -0.31 4.02 1.76
N LEU A 49 -1.46 4.27 1.14
CA LEU A 49 -1.72 4.01 -0.28
C LEU A 49 -1.62 5.32 -1.07
N GLN A 50 -0.79 5.34 -2.11
CA GLN A 50 -0.72 6.45 -3.06
C GLN A 50 -1.35 6.03 -4.39
N SER A 51 -2.25 6.83 -4.94
CA SER A 51 -2.96 6.52 -6.18
C SER A 51 -3.34 7.79 -6.93
N ALA A 52 -3.35 7.74 -8.26
CA ALA A 52 -3.98 8.78 -9.08
C ALA A 52 -5.48 8.50 -9.26
N GLU A 53 -5.88 7.23 -9.18
CA GLU A 53 -7.27 6.82 -9.23
C GLU A 53 -7.90 6.97 -7.83
N VAL A 54 -8.80 7.95 -7.66
CA VAL A 54 -9.45 8.28 -6.37
C VAL A 54 -10.30 7.13 -5.84
N ASP A 55 -10.87 6.30 -6.73
CA ASP A 55 -11.66 5.13 -6.35
C ASP A 55 -10.87 4.14 -5.49
N ASN A 56 -9.54 4.11 -5.62
CA ASN A 56 -8.69 3.26 -4.78
C ASN A 56 -8.69 3.64 -3.30
N LYS A 57 -9.23 4.81 -2.93
CA LYS A 57 -9.45 5.22 -1.54
C LYS A 57 -10.29 4.21 -0.77
N VAL A 58 -11.23 3.52 -1.43
CA VAL A 58 -12.04 2.47 -0.80
C VAL A 58 -11.18 1.35 -0.23
N TYR A 59 -10.12 0.96 -0.93
CA TYR A 59 -9.21 -0.09 -0.50
C TYR A 59 -8.29 0.38 0.63
N ALA A 60 -7.83 1.64 0.59
CA ALA A 60 -7.08 2.21 1.71
C ALA A 60 -7.92 2.18 3.00
N SER A 61 -9.18 2.64 2.94
CA SER A 61 -10.11 2.58 4.06
C SER A 61 -10.35 1.15 4.55
N ARG A 62 -10.53 0.19 3.64
CA ARG A 62 -10.75 -1.23 3.97
C ARG A 62 -9.62 -1.84 4.81
N TYR A 63 -8.37 -1.44 4.57
CA TYR A 63 -7.20 -1.96 5.28
C TYR A 63 -6.66 -1.00 6.35
N GLY A 64 -7.41 0.05 6.70
CA GLY A 64 -6.98 1.06 7.67
C GLY A 64 -5.67 1.74 7.27
N ALA A 65 -5.50 2.01 5.98
CA ALA A 65 -4.38 2.77 5.43
C ALA A 65 -4.81 4.22 5.15
N SER A 66 -3.89 5.16 5.30
CA SER A 66 -4.08 6.53 4.80
C SER A 66 -4.04 6.53 3.27
N PHE A 67 -4.81 7.41 2.65
CA PHE A 67 -4.84 7.57 1.19
C PHE A 67 -4.22 8.90 0.78
N VAL A 68 -3.31 8.86 -0.20
CA VAL A 68 -2.72 10.04 -0.82
C VAL A 68 -3.10 10.06 -2.29
N ASP A 69 -3.83 11.11 -2.69
CA ASP A 69 -4.18 11.38 -4.08
C ASP A 69 -2.99 12.03 -4.79
N LYS A 70 -2.46 11.36 -5.82
CA LYS A 70 -1.34 11.85 -6.63
C LYS A 70 -1.70 13.05 -7.52
N ASN A 71 -2.98 13.28 -7.77
CA ASN A 71 -3.45 14.43 -8.56
C ASN A 71 -3.67 15.69 -7.72
N SER A 72 -3.57 15.58 -6.39
CA SER A 72 -3.68 16.73 -5.51
C SER A 72 -2.52 17.69 -5.78
N LYS A 73 -2.84 18.94 -6.18
CA LYS A 73 -1.87 20.03 -6.47
C LYS A 73 -1.12 20.55 -5.23
N LYS A 74 -0.96 19.73 -4.20
CA LYS A 74 -0.23 20.07 -2.98
C LYS A 74 0.65 18.90 -2.56
N MET A 75 1.93 18.99 -2.95
CA MET A 75 3.01 18.82 -1.99
C MET A 75 3.54 20.21 -1.67
#